data_AF-A0A9N9EAY4-F1
#
_entry.id   AF-A0A9N9EAY4-F1
#
_cell.length_a   1.000
_cell.length_b   1.000
_cell.length_c   1.000
_cell.angle_alpha   90.00
_cell.angle_beta   90.00
_cell.angle_gamma   90.00
#
_symmetry.space_group_name_H-M   'P 1'
#
loop_
_entity.id
_entity.type
_entity.pdbx_description
1 polymer ?
#
loop_
_entity_poly.entity_id
_entity_poly.type
_entity_poly.pdbx_seq_one_letter_code
_entity_poly.pdbx_strand_id
1 'polypeptide(L)' 'MSTNSRRNSVFLAGIFTTAFVIEVVFDTAADKAWDSINKGKQWKDIESKYAQ' A
#
# COMPACT_ATOMS: atom_id res chain seq x y z
N MET A 1 -30.27 -25.57 3.19
CA MET A 1 -28.97 -25.11 2.65
C MET A 1 -27.94 -25.19 3.77
N SER A 2 -27.03 -26.16 3.74
CA SER A 2 -25.93 -26.25 4.72
C SER A 2 -24.77 -25.37 4.27
N THR A 3 -24.72 -24.14 4.77
CA THR A 3 -23.58 -23.24 4.57
C THR A 3 -22.40 -23.81 5.36
N ASN A 4 -21.48 -24.48 4.68
CA ASN A 4 -20.27 -25.02 5.29
C ASN A 4 -19.35 -23.86 5.73
N SER A 5 -19.44 -23.45 7.01
CA SER A 5 -18.75 -22.28 7.57
C SER A 5 -17.23 -22.31 7.38
N ARG A 6 -16.61 -23.50 7.35
CA ARG A 6 -15.16 -23.64 7.16
C ARG A 6 -14.69 -23.16 5.77
N ARG A 7 -15.47 -23.39 4.71
CA ARG A 7 -15.14 -22.90 3.36
C ARG A 7 -15.38 -21.39 3.23
N ASN A 8 -16.38 -20.87 3.92
CA ASN A 8 -16.63 -19.43 4.00
C ASN A 8 -15.52 -18.67 4.73
N SER A 9 -15.03 -19.19 5.86
CA SER A 9 -13.94 -18.57 6.62
C SER A 9 -12.62 -18.55 5.84
N VAL A 10 -12.30 -19.60 5.09
CA VAL A 10 -11.10 -19.62 4.23
C VAL A 10 -11.20 -18.59 3.10
N PHE A 11 -12.39 -18.45 2.51
CA PHE A 11 -12.64 -17.43 1.47
C PHE A 11 -12.46 -16.00 2.01
N LEU A 12 -13.06 -15.70 3.17
CA LEU A 12 -12.90 -14.39 3.83
C LEU A 12 -11.45 -14.11 4.22
N ALA A 13 -10.75 -15.10 4.79
CA ALA A 13 -9.33 -14.96 5.12
C ALA A 13 -8.48 -14.68 3.87
N GLY A 14 -8.80 -15.34 2.75
CA GLY A 14 -8.19 -15.08 1.44
C GLY A 14 -8.39 -13.63 0.99
N ILE A 15 -9.61 -13.13 1.04
CA ILE A 15 -9.93 -11.73 0.66
C ILE A 15 -9.11 -10.75 1.51
N PHE A 16 -9.11 -10.89 2.84
CA PHE A 16 -8.38 -9.97 3.71
C PHE A 16 -6.86 -10.03 3.47
N THR A 17 -6.31 -11.24 3.29
CA THR A 17 -4.88 -11.41 3.03
C THR A 17 -4.49 -10.77 1.70
N THR A 18 -5.28 -11.00 0.65
CA THR A 18 -5.02 -10.41 -0.66
C THR A 18 -5.17 -8.90 -0.64
N ALA A 19 -6.20 -8.36 0.02
CA ALA A 19 -6.39 -6.93 0.15
C ALA A 19 -5.19 -6.27 0.84
N PHE A 20 -4.73 -6.83 1.96
CA PHE A 20 -3.56 -6.32 2.69
C PHE A 20 -2.28 -6.35 1.85
N VAL A 21 -2.02 -7.45 1.13
CA VAL A 21 -0.83 -7.55 0.27
C VAL A 21 -0.90 -6.53 -0.88
N ILE A 22 -2.07 -6.37 -1.49
CA ILE A 22 -2.27 -5.39 -2.56
C ILE A 22 -2.05 -3.97 -2.04
N GLU A 23 -2.61 -3.62 -0.88
CA GLU A 23 -2.44 -2.30 -0.25
C GLU A 23 -0.95 -1.96 -0.08
N VAL A 24 -0.20 -2.84 0.59
CA VAL A 24 1.25 -2.63 0.83
C VAL A 24 2.04 -2.46 -0.46
N VAL A 25 1.78 -3.32 -1.45
CA VAL A 25 2.50 -3.27 -2.73
C VAL A 25 2.11 -2.02 -3.52
N PHE A 26 0.82 -1.68 -3.57
CA PHE A 26 0.32 -0.55 -4.30
C PHE A 26 0.84 0.76 -3.72
N ASP A 27 0.74 0.96 -2.40
CA ASP A 27 1.21 2.17 -1.72
C ASP A 27 2.71 2.36 -1.95
N THR A 28 3.51 1.31 -1.74
CA THR A 28 4.97 1.38 -1.95
C THR A 28 5.32 1.71 -3.41
N ALA A 29 4.60 1.15 -4.37
CA ALA A 29 4.84 1.39 -5.79
C ALA A 29 4.40 2.80 -6.21
N ALA A 30 3.24 3.24 -5.72
CA ALA A 30 2.69 4.56 -5.97
C ALA A 30 3.60 5.66 -5.40
N ASP A 31 4.08 5.49 -4.16
CA ASP A 31 5.01 6.40 -3.52
C ASP A 31 6.32 6.50 -4.30
N LYS A 32 6.89 5.37 -4.72
CA LYS A 32 8.12 5.36 -5.53
C LYS A 32 7.93 6.05 -6.88
N ALA A 33 6.80 5.80 -7.54
CA ALA A 33 6.48 6.47 -8.80
C ALA A 33 6.34 7.98 -8.60
N TRP A 34 5.61 8.38 -7.55
CA TRP A 34 5.41 9.78 -7.19
C TRP A 34 6.73 10.49 -6.86
N ASP A 35 7.59 9.85 -6.08
CA ASP A 35 8.93 10.33 -5.72
C ASP A 35 9.80 10.52 -6.95
N SER A 36 9.79 9.56 -7.88
CA SER A 36 10.56 9.67 -9.10
C SER A 36 10.08 10.81 -9.99
N ILE A 37 8.75 11.01 -10.10
CA ILE A 37 8.16 12.07 -10.92
C ILE A 37 8.41 13.45 -10.31
N ASN A 38 8.39 13.56 -8.98
CA ASN A 38 8.49 14.82 -8.25
C ASN A 38 9.87 15.08 -7.63
N LYS A 39 10.89 14.31 -8.03
CA LYS A 39 12.25 14.44 -7.53
C LYS A 39 12.75 15.88 -7.61
N GLY A 40 13.29 16.39 -6.51
CA GLY A 40 13.80 17.76 -6.38
C GLY A 40 12.74 18.81 -6.10
N LYS A 41 11.45 18.43 -6.05
CA LYS A 41 10.34 19.32 -5.69
C LYS A 41 9.71 18.96 -4.35
N GLN A 42 9.90 17.73 -3.89
CA GLN A 42 9.32 17.29 -2.62
C GLN A 42 10.03 17.97 -1.46
N TRP A 43 9.29 18.22 -0.37
CA TRP A 43 9.87 18.83 0.84
C TRP A 43 11.12 18.09 1.30
N LYS A 44 11.07 16.75 1.35
CA LYS A 44 12.21 15.90 1.73
C LYS A 44 13.47 16.08 0.88
N ASP A 45 13.33 16.60 -0.34
CA ASP A 45 14.47 16.88 -1.24
C ASP A 45 15.06 18.29 -1.00
N ILE A 46 14.26 19.23 -0.49
CA ILE A 46 14.62 20.65 -0.37
C ILE A 46 14.75 21.14 1.06
N GLU A 47 14.28 20.37 2.05
CA GLU A 47 14.24 20.72 3.46
C GLU A 47 15.59 21.14 4.00
N SER A 48 16.67 20.47 3.59
CA SER A 48 18.05 20.80 4.01
C SER A 48 18.48 22.23 3.66
N LYS A 49 17.78 22.90 2.74
CA LYS A 49 18.02 24.30 2.38
C LYS A 49 17.33 25.29 3.33
N TYR A 50 16.36 24.83 4.10
CA TYR A 50 15.46 25.67 4.90
C TYR A 50 15.48 25.34 6.39
N ALA A 51 15.76 24.10 6.76
CA ALA A 51 15.99 23.71 8.14
C ALA A 51 17.41 24.15 8.55
N GLN A 52 17.50 25.27 9.28
CA GLN A 52 18.68 25.73 10.01
C GLN A 52 18.64 25.26 11.46
#